data_AF-A0A850BBC6-F1
#
_entry.id   AF-A0A850BBC6-F1
#
_cell.length_a   1.000
_cell.length_b   1.000
_cell.length_c   1.000
_cell.angle_alpha   90.00
_cell.angle_beta   90.00
_cell.angle_gamma   90.00
#
_symmetry.space_group_name_H-M   'P 1'
#
loop_
_entity.id
_entity.type
_entity.pdbx_description
1 polymer ?
#
loop_
_entity_poly.entity_id
_entity_poly.type
_entity_poly.pdbx_seq_one_letter_code
_entity_poly.pdbx_strand_id
1 'polypeptide(L)'
;MRSMIGFGLCVLAATLWPGCSCMHINGTCSTTDDCLTQANHSGKGVQCIEGFCHCPGKGRERGKACCPDGRQNCPQADYECRTEEVCEALLLAAVGCFPPSPECTLDSDCPGPPDHRCGQGKCTEGRCSLDIRAHQPMEGQYPGDCKRLVCSPEGLIQAIEDPSDLPNDSRGCTYDLCEGDTPLTPPFPELHPCMGDAAGICLFGQCVECLEEGVSMCGMGLMCLAGRCLLPACNDLLKNNQETSTDCGGPDCLPCKPGLFCTQASDCISGVCTAGVCQVPTHSDGVKNGDETGIDCGYPGGPLHTCEDGDGCSEGTDCKSSVCYLGYCNPPTCTDSVRNGTETGPDCGGPCPPCQN
;
A
#
# COMPACT_ATOMS: atom_id res chain seq x y z
N MET A 1 30.28 92.82 -4.91
CA MET A 1 30.43 91.77 -5.94
C MET A 1 29.31 90.77 -5.74
N ARG A 2 28.31 90.83 -6.62
CA ARG A 2 27.10 89.98 -6.69
C ARG A 2 27.41 88.77 -7.58
N SER A 3 26.83 87.59 -7.28
CA SER A 3 26.00 86.80 -8.22
C SER A 3 25.56 85.48 -7.55
N MET A 4 24.28 85.34 -7.17
CA MET A 4 23.22 84.58 -7.88
C MET A 4 23.33 83.05 -7.68
N ILE A 5 22.65 82.44 -6.70
CA ILE A 5 21.27 81.90 -6.78
C ILE A 5 20.91 81.40 -8.18
N GLY A 6 20.91 80.08 -8.35
CA GLY A 6 20.32 79.36 -9.48
C GLY A 6 19.24 78.40 -8.99
N PHE A 7 18.03 78.92 -8.79
CA PHE A 7 16.80 78.14 -8.75
C PHE A 7 16.53 77.60 -10.16
N GLY A 8 16.51 76.28 -10.33
CA GLY A 8 16.04 75.61 -11.55
C GLY A 8 14.72 74.90 -11.29
N LEU A 9 13.63 75.60 -11.63
CA LEU A 9 12.21 75.23 -11.64
C LEU A 9 11.83 73.76 -11.39
N CYS A 10 11.26 73.50 -10.22
CA CYS A 10 10.29 72.42 -10.03
C CYS A 10 8.90 73.03 -10.20
N VAL A 11 8.31 72.87 -11.39
CA VAL A 11 6.93 73.28 -11.66
C VAL A 11 5.99 72.29 -10.98
N LEU A 12 5.35 72.78 -9.93
CA LEU A 12 4.07 72.37 -9.34
C LEU A 12 3.34 71.18 -9.99
N ALA A 13 3.39 70.03 -9.30
CA ALA A 13 2.25 69.13 -9.14
C ALA A 13 2.47 68.23 -7.90
N ALA A 14 2.44 68.86 -6.72
CA ALA A 14 2.39 68.13 -5.46
C ALA A 14 0.92 67.95 -5.05
N THR A 15 0.34 66.77 -5.33
CA THR A 15 -0.72 66.20 -4.50
C THR A 15 -0.64 64.67 -4.52
N LEU A 16 -0.40 64.09 -3.34
CA LEU A 16 -0.73 62.71 -2.90
C LEU A 16 0.29 61.58 -3.19
N TRP A 17 1.41 61.58 -2.46
CA TRP A 17 1.87 60.43 -1.62
C TRP A 17 3.17 60.79 -0.86
N PRO A 18 3.19 60.77 0.49
CA PRO A 18 4.43 60.89 1.24
C PRO A 18 5.05 59.50 1.37
N GLY A 19 6.07 59.16 0.58
CA GLY A 19 6.74 57.86 0.74
C GLY A 19 7.78 57.46 -0.30
N CYS A 20 7.86 58.10 -1.46
CA CYS A 20 8.91 57.80 -2.43
C CYS A 20 10.12 58.72 -2.22
N SER A 21 10.95 58.42 -1.21
CA SER A 21 12.31 58.96 -1.18
C SER A 21 13.08 58.36 -2.36
N CYS A 22 13.26 59.13 -3.43
CA CYS A 22 14.15 58.76 -4.51
C CYS A 22 15.56 58.60 -3.94
N MET A 23 16.09 57.38 -3.92
CA MET A 23 17.47 57.12 -3.47
C MET A 23 18.43 57.76 -4.48
N HIS A 24 19.12 58.82 -4.08
CA HIS A 24 20.05 59.54 -4.94
C HIS A 24 21.42 58.85 -4.98
N ILE A 25 21.92 58.55 -6.18
CA ILE A 25 23.31 58.17 -6.39
C ILE A 25 24.16 59.44 -6.25
N ASN A 26 24.92 59.52 -5.16
CA ASN A 26 25.88 60.60 -4.94
C ASN A 26 27.27 60.12 -5.36
N GLY A 27 27.92 60.88 -6.25
CA GLY A 27 29.27 60.63 -6.74
C GLY A 27 29.58 61.46 -7.99
N THR A 28 30.75 62.11 -8.01
CA THR A 28 31.31 62.76 -9.21
C THR A 28 32.24 61.80 -9.93
N CYS A 29 32.34 61.89 -11.24
CA CYS A 29 33.16 60.99 -12.04
C CYS A 29 33.82 61.73 -13.20
N SER A 30 34.99 61.27 -13.61
CA SER A 30 35.62 61.64 -14.89
C SER A 30 35.43 60.55 -15.93
N THR A 31 35.36 59.30 -15.49
CA THR A 31 35.08 58.10 -16.29
C THR A 31 34.07 57.21 -15.59
N THR A 32 33.42 56.31 -16.33
CA THR A 32 32.43 55.38 -15.76
C THR A 32 32.99 54.47 -14.68
N ASP A 33 34.28 54.12 -14.73
CA ASP A 33 34.94 53.27 -13.74
C ASP A 33 35.09 53.96 -12.37
N ASP A 34 35.14 55.31 -12.33
CA ASP A 34 35.18 56.07 -11.08
C ASP A 34 33.92 55.83 -10.23
N CYS A 35 32.81 55.54 -10.89
CA CYS A 35 31.52 55.27 -10.25
C CYS A 35 31.43 53.90 -9.57
N LEU A 36 32.39 53.00 -9.81
CA LEU A 36 32.47 51.70 -9.12
C LEU A 36 33.04 51.80 -7.70
N THR A 37 33.78 52.89 -7.41
CA THR A 37 34.51 53.05 -6.14
C THR A 37 34.03 54.26 -5.31
N GLN A 38 33.41 55.27 -5.95
CA GLN A 38 32.98 56.50 -5.29
C GLN A 38 31.45 56.64 -5.14
N ALA A 39 30.66 55.78 -5.77
CA ALA A 39 29.22 55.78 -5.56
C ALA A 39 28.88 55.10 -4.23
N ASN A 40 27.87 55.62 -3.52
CA ASN A 40 27.38 55.00 -2.30
C ASN A 40 26.88 53.56 -2.52
N HIS A 41 26.55 53.13 -3.74
CA HIS A 41 26.06 51.76 -4.02
C HIS A 41 27.08 51.02 -4.89
N SER A 42 27.03 49.68 -4.92
CA SER A 42 28.03 48.78 -5.53
C SER A 42 28.33 48.95 -7.03
N GLY A 43 27.93 50.05 -7.66
CA GLY A 43 28.39 50.47 -8.98
C GLY A 43 27.92 49.58 -10.12
N LYS A 44 27.06 48.59 -9.86
CA LYS A 44 26.60 47.68 -10.91
C LYS A 44 25.64 48.40 -11.85
N GLY A 45 26.16 48.74 -13.03
CA GLY A 45 25.40 49.36 -14.11
C GLY A 45 25.31 50.89 -14.07
N VAL A 46 26.06 51.58 -13.20
CA VAL A 46 26.14 53.06 -13.22
C VAL A 46 27.00 53.55 -14.40
N GLN A 47 26.68 54.73 -14.92
CA GLN A 47 27.42 55.41 -15.98
C GLN A 47 27.79 56.83 -15.59
N CYS A 48 28.95 57.30 -16.04
CA CYS A 48 29.33 58.69 -15.86
C CYS A 48 28.67 59.57 -16.92
N ILE A 49 27.76 60.45 -16.50
CA ILE A 49 27.03 61.35 -17.38
C ILE A 49 27.20 62.77 -16.83
N GLU A 50 27.75 63.68 -17.65
CA GLU A 50 27.96 65.09 -17.29
C GLU A 50 28.76 65.29 -15.99
N GLY A 51 29.70 64.39 -15.71
CA GLY A 51 30.57 64.45 -14.53
C GLY A 51 29.96 63.88 -13.24
N PHE A 52 28.78 63.26 -13.32
CA PHE A 52 28.09 62.62 -12.20
C PHE A 52 27.71 61.17 -12.49
N CYS A 53 27.73 60.34 -11.47
CA CYS A 53 27.34 58.93 -11.57
C CYS A 53 25.82 58.78 -11.62
N HIS A 54 25.30 58.23 -12.72
CA HIS A 54 23.87 58.05 -12.96
C HIS A 54 23.54 56.65 -13.43
N CYS A 55 22.34 56.15 -13.12
CA CYS A 55 21.84 54.93 -13.75
C CYS A 55 21.40 55.23 -15.19
N PRO A 56 21.77 54.37 -16.16
CA PRO A 56 21.32 54.49 -17.54
C PRO A 56 19.81 54.31 -17.62
N GLY A 57 19.14 55.17 -18.40
CA GLY A 57 17.70 55.10 -18.68
C GLY A 57 17.41 55.14 -20.18
N LYS A 58 16.13 55.13 -20.54
CA LYS A 58 15.68 55.26 -21.95
C LYS A 58 15.29 56.71 -22.24
N GLY A 59 15.76 57.24 -23.36
CA GLY A 59 15.38 58.57 -23.82
C GLY A 59 15.87 59.67 -22.89
N ARG A 60 14.94 60.44 -22.29
CA ARG A 60 15.25 61.55 -21.37
C ARG A 60 15.12 61.16 -19.89
N GLU A 61 14.68 59.95 -19.60
CA GLU A 61 14.46 59.47 -18.24
C GLU A 61 15.74 58.84 -17.70
N ARG A 62 16.01 59.06 -16.41
CA ARG A 62 17.16 58.48 -15.70
C ARG A 62 16.73 57.12 -15.13
N GLY A 63 17.62 56.13 -15.19
CA GLY A 63 17.39 54.86 -14.48
C GLY A 63 17.39 55.04 -12.97
N LYS A 64 17.03 53.98 -12.24
CA LYS A 64 17.05 53.93 -10.77
C LYS A 64 17.82 52.70 -10.29
N ALA A 65 18.38 52.80 -9.09
CA ALA A 65 18.99 51.67 -8.42
C ALA A 65 17.91 50.93 -7.62
N CYS A 66 17.76 49.63 -7.86
CA CYS A 66 16.78 48.79 -7.17
C CYS A 66 17.37 47.41 -6.86
N CYS A 67 16.74 46.70 -5.94
CA CYS A 67 17.17 45.36 -5.55
C CYS A 67 16.81 44.34 -6.65
N PRO A 68 17.71 43.41 -6.98
CA PRO A 68 17.48 42.42 -8.04
C PRO A 68 16.30 41.49 -7.72
N ASP A 69 16.04 41.23 -6.44
CA ASP A 69 14.93 40.40 -5.97
C ASP A 69 13.62 41.19 -5.79
N GLY A 70 13.58 42.47 -6.20
CA GLY A 70 12.38 43.31 -6.13
C GLY A 70 11.97 43.78 -4.73
N ARG A 71 12.72 43.45 -3.68
CA ARG A 71 12.51 44.01 -2.33
C ARG A 71 12.72 45.53 -2.29
N GLN A 72 11.98 46.22 -1.43
CA GLN A 72 12.07 47.68 -1.27
C GLN A 72 13.44 48.15 -0.74
N ASN A 73 14.11 47.33 0.08
CA ASN A 73 15.44 47.59 0.60
C ASN A 73 16.30 46.32 0.55
N CYS A 74 17.56 46.46 0.16
CA CYS A 74 18.58 45.41 0.19
C CYS A 74 19.89 45.97 0.76
N PRO A 75 20.86 45.12 1.16
CA PRO A 75 22.22 45.55 1.43
C PRO A 75 22.74 46.46 0.33
N GLN A 76 23.49 47.48 0.71
CA GLN A 76 23.99 48.53 -0.19
C GLN A 76 24.80 47.97 -1.38
N ALA A 77 25.39 46.78 -1.20
CA ALA A 77 26.16 46.07 -2.22
C ALA A 77 25.33 45.34 -3.28
N ASP A 78 24.04 45.14 -3.03
CA ASP A 78 23.14 44.36 -3.88
C ASP A 78 22.32 45.23 -4.83
N TYR A 79 22.32 46.55 -4.67
CA TYR A 79 21.59 47.44 -5.56
C TYR A 79 22.20 47.43 -6.97
N GLU A 80 21.34 47.31 -7.97
CA GLU A 80 21.71 47.35 -9.38
C GLU A 80 20.94 48.45 -10.11
N CYS A 81 21.64 49.17 -11.00
CA CYS A 81 21.01 50.16 -11.86
C CYS A 81 20.21 49.49 -12.96
N ARG A 82 18.92 49.85 -13.05
CA ARG A 82 18.00 49.41 -14.09
C ARG A 82 17.14 50.59 -14.55
N THR A 83 16.37 50.41 -15.62
CA THR A 83 15.37 51.41 -16.01
C THR A 83 14.26 51.45 -14.97
N GLU A 84 13.56 52.58 -14.87
CA GLU A 84 12.43 52.75 -13.95
C GLU A 84 11.36 51.67 -14.17
N GLU A 85 11.01 51.40 -15.43
CA GLU A 85 10.12 50.30 -15.85
C GLU A 85 10.50 48.94 -15.23
N VAL A 86 11.80 48.60 -15.24
CA VAL A 86 12.28 47.31 -14.75
C VAL A 86 12.31 47.28 -13.22
N CYS A 87 12.69 48.39 -12.57
CA CYS A 87 12.65 48.47 -11.13
C CYS A 87 11.23 48.37 -10.57
N GLU A 88 10.25 49.00 -11.22
CA GLU A 88 8.85 48.89 -10.84
C GLU A 88 8.31 47.48 -11.08
N ALA A 89 8.65 46.85 -12.22
CA ALA A 89 8.26 45.48 -12.50
C ALA A 89 8.82 44.46 -11.49
N LEU A 90 10.07 44.63 -11.05
CA LEU A 90 10.68 43.79 -10.02
C LEU A 90 10.00 44.00 -8.65
N LEU A 91 9.72 45.25 -8.27
CA LEU A 91 9.00 45.57 -7.03
C LEU A 91 7.61 44.93 -7.01
N LEU A 92 6.89 45.02 -8.14
CA LEU A 92 5.58 44.41 -8.35
C LEU A 92 5.63 42.88 -8.26
N ALA A 93 6.63 42.24 -8.88
CA ALA A 93 6.84 40.80 -8.81
C ALA A 93 7.14 40.30 -7.39
N ALA A 94 7.93 41.04 -6.59
CA ALA A 94 8.32 40.65 -5.24
C ALA A 94 7.18 40.73 -4.22
N VAL A 95 6.21 41.62 -4.44
CA VAL A 95 5.01 41.76 -3.59
C VAL A 95 3.87 40.85 -4.10
N GLY A 96 4.10 40.07 -5.17
CA GLY A 96 3.06 39.29 -5.82
C GLY A 96 1.98 40.15 -6.49
N CYS A 97 2.20 41.47 -6.59
CA CYS A 97 1.31 42.39 -7.26
C CYS A 97 1.73 42.48 -8.73
N PHE A 98 1.29 41.55 -9.58
CA PHE A 98 1.12 41.93 -10.99
C PHE A 98 0.08 43.06 -11.06
N PRO A 99 0.26 44.09 -11.92
CA PRO A 99 -0.80 45.06 -12.15
C PRO A 99 -2.08 44.26 -12.44
N PRO A 100 -3.20 44.53 -11.76
CA PRO A 100 -4.41 43.77 -12.00
C PRO A 100 -4.69 43.90 -13.50
N SER A 101 -4.87 42.77 -14.20
CA SER A 101 -5.72 42.82 -15.38
C SER A 101 -7.03 43.44 -14.88
N PRO A 102 -7.37 44.67 -15.29
CA PRO A 102 -8.45 45.40 -14.64
C PRO A 102 -9.83 44.81 -14.99
N GLU A 103 -9.85 43.81 -15.85
CA GLU A 103 -11.03 43.14 -16.36
C GLU A 103 -10.80 41.63 -16.33
N CYS A 104 -11.66 40.92 -15.62
CA CYS A 104 -11.77 39.47 -15.63
C CYS A 104 -13.15 39.07 -16.17
N THR A 105 -13.24 37.88 -16.76
CA THR A 105 -14.52 37.30 -17.21
C THR A 105 -14.82 35.98 -16.52
N LEU A 106 -13.77 35.26 -16.13
CA LEU A 106 -13.81 33.99 -15.42
C LEU A 106 -12.95 34.07 -14.17
N ASP A 107 -13.23 33.21 -13.19
CA ASP A 107 -12.44 33.09 -11.95
C ASP A 107 -10.98 32.69 -12.24
N SER A 108 -10.75 31.91 -13.30
CA SER A 108 -9.41 31.52 -13.76
C SER A 108 -8.55 32.68 -14.28
N ASP A 109 -9.18 33.80 -14.63
CA ASP A 109 -8.45 35.00 -15.09
C ASP A 109 -7.80 35.74 -13.91
N CYS A 110 -8.18 35.40 -12.69
CA CYS A 110 -7.72 36.04 -11.48
C CYS A 110 -6.60 35.24 -10.79
N PRO A 111 -5.54 35.90 -10.30
CA PRO A 111 -4.49 35.23 -9.55
C PRO A 111 -5.05 34.63 -8.26
N GLY A 112 -4.64 33.38 -7.98
CA GLY A 112 -4.96 32.69 -6.73
C GLY A 112 -4.01 33.03 -5.59
N PRO A 113 -4.26 32.48 -4.39
CA PRO A 113 -3.37 32.63 -3.25
C PRO A 113 -2.03 31.92 -3.49
N PRO A 114 -0.99 32.20 -2.67
CA PRO A 114 0.32 31.56 -2.80
C PRO A 114 0.26 30.02 -2.83
N ASP A 115 -0.61 29.39 -2.02
CA ASP A 115 -0.96 27.98 -2.15
C ASP A 115 -2.39 27.81 -2.67
N HIS A 116 -2.54 27.24 -3.86
CA HIS A 116 -3.82 27.01 -4.53
C HIS A 116 -4.81 26.16 -3.72
N ARG A 117 -4.35 25.38 -2.73
CA ARG A 117 -5.25 24.59 -1.87
C ARG A 117 -5.98 25.46 -0.85
N CYS A 118 -5.52 26.68 -0.62
CA CYS A 118 -6.11 27.60 0.34
C CYS A 118 -7.25 28.46 -0.22
N GLY A 119 -7.47 28.44 -1.53
CA GLY A 119 -8.47 29.27 -2.15
C GLY A 119 -8.23 29.47 -3.63
N GLN A 120 -8.98 30.40 -4.21
CA GLN A 120 -8.89 30.72 -5.64
C GLN A 120 -9.09 32.22 -5.86
N GLY A 121 -8.60 32.70 -7.01
CA GLY A 121 -9.02 33.99 -7.54
C GLY A 121 -10.49 33.91 -7.94
N LYS A 122 -11.25 34.98 -7.70
CA LYS A 122 -12.66 35.09 -8.03
C LYS A 122 -12.96 36.38 -8.77
N CYS A 123 -13.62 36.28 -9.91
CA CYS A 123 -14.04 37.42 -10.68
C CYS A 123 -15.43 37.89 -10.25
N THR A 124 -15.51 39.08 -9.66
CA THR A 124 -16.79 39.69 -9.25
C THR A 124 -16.94 41.03 -9.95
N GLU A 125 -17.98 41.16 -10.78
CA GLU A 125 -18.29 42.40 -11.53
C GLU A 125 -17.10 42.93 -12.36
N GLY A 126 -16.35 42.04 -13.00
CA GLY A 126 -15.19 42.38 -13.82
C GLY A 126 -13.93 42.72 -13.02
N ARG A 127 -13.97 42.62 -11.68
CA ARG A 127 -12.83 42.85 -10.79
C ARG A 127 -12.38 41.55 -10.12
N CYS A 128 -11.07 41.31 -10.11
CA CYS A 128 -10.50 40.20 -9.36
C CYS A 128 -10.54 40.45 -7.85
N SER A 129 -10.95 39.40 -7.13
CA SER A 129 -10.97 39.29 -5.68
C SER A 129 -10.34 37.95 -5.27
N LEU A 130 -9.86 37.85 -4.03
CA LEU A 130 -9.24 36.63 -3.53
C LEU A 130 -10.16 35.95 -2.54
N ASP A 131 -10.53 34.71 -2.81
CA ASP A 131 -11.40 33.90 -1.94
C ASP A 131 -10.55 32.86 -1.21
N ILE A 132 -10.13 33.18 0.03
CA ILE A 132 -9.30 32.31 0.88
C ILE A 132 -10.18 31.62 1.93
N ARG A 133 -10.04 30.30 2.04
CA ARG A 133 -10.68 29.47 3.07
C ARG A 133 -9.91 29.54 4.39
N ALA A 134 -9.77 30.74 4.94
CA ALA A 134 -8.94 30.97 6.13
C ALA A 134 -9.50 30.25 7.36
N HIS A 135 -8.60 29.70 8.19
CA HIS A 135 -8.86 28.97 9.44
C HIS A 135 -9.74 27.71 9.32
N GLN A 136 -10.10 27.30 8.09
CA GLN A 136 -10.82 26.04 7.89
C GLN A 136 -9.82 24.87 7.76
N PRO A 137 -10.12 23.70 8.37
CA PRO A 137 -9.39 22.49 8.11
C PRO A 137 -9.44 22.17 6.62
N MET A 138 -8.31 21.74 6.07
CA MET A 138 -8.26 21.26 4.70
C MET A 138 -8.95 19.88 4.58
N GLU A 139 -9.47 19.58 3.39
CA GLU A 139 -9.96 18.24 3.07
C GLU A 139 -8.77 17.30 2.73
N GLY A 140 -8.93 16.00 3.01
CA GLY A 140 -7.94 14.99 2.62
C GLY A 140 -6.63 15.03 3.41
N GLN A 141 -6.68 15.46 4.68
CA GLN A 141 -5.55 15.41 5.59
C GLN A 141 -5.19 13.97 5.97
N TYR A 142 -3.96 13.75 6.44
CA TYR A 142 -3.50 12.45 6.88
C TYR A 142 -3.99 12.20 8.30
N PRO A 143 -4.86 11.21 8.55
CA PRO A 143 -5.29 10.90 9.91
C PRO A 143 -4.13 10.35 10.74
N GLY A 144 -4.09 10.72 12.01
CA GLY A 144 -3.13 10.22 13.00
C GLY A 144 -1.73 10.81 12.90
N ASP A 145 -1.59 12.00 12.31
CA ASP A 145 -0.33 12.74 12.22
C ASP A 145 -0.19 13.83 13.29
N CYS A 146 -1.13 13.89 14.23
CA CYS A 146 -1.21 14.86 15.33
C CYS A 146 -1.27 16.31 14.85
N LYS A 147 -1.69 16.53 13.59
CA LYS A 147 -1.69 17.84 12.95
C LYS A 147 -3.01 18.10 12.26
N ARG A 148 -3.31 19.39 12.16
CA ARG A 148 -4.36 19.90 11.30
C ARG A 148 -3.81 21.03 10.44
N LEU A 149 -3.79 20.79 9.14
CA LEU A 149 -3.53 21.75 8.10
C LEU A 149 -4.72 22.70 7.96
N VAL A 150 -4.44 24.00 8.14
CA VAL A 150 -5.37 25.10 7.92
C VAL A 150 -4.73 26.15 7.02
N CYS A 151 -5.56 27.01 6.44
CA CYS A 151 -5.08 28.13 5.65
C CYS A 151 -5.02 29.42 6.48
N SER A 152 -3.93 30.16 6.34
CA SER A 152 -3.78 31.49 6.92
C SER A 152 -4.58 32.54 6.15
N PRO A 153 -4.85 33.72 6.73
CA PRO A 153 -5.46 34.85 6.02
C PRO A 153 -4.68 35.31 4.77
N GLU A 154 -3.38 35.02 4.69
CA GLU A 154 -2.49 35.34 3.57
C GLU A 154 -2.48 34.24 2.48
N GLY A 155 -3.21 33.14 2.69
CA GLY A 155 -3.31 32.06 1.72
C GLY A 155 -2.12 31.10 1.73
N LEU A 156 -1.44 30.99 2.88
CA LEU A 156 -0.39 30.00 3.14
C LEU A 156 -0.95 28.85 3.98
N ILE A 157 -0.40 27.64 3.81
CA ILE A 157 -0.77 26.50 4.65
C ILE A 157 0.01 26.54 5.96
N GLN A 158 -0.69 26.31 7.05
CA GLN A 158 -0.14 26.19 8.40
C GLN A 158 -0.54 24.84 8.98
N ALA A 159 0.44 24.13 9.53
CA ALA A 159 0.20 22.96 10.36
C ALA A 159 0.01 23.42 11.81
N ILE A 160 -1.15 23.12 12.37
CA ILE A 160 -1.47 23.37 13.79
C ILE A 160 -1.47 22.02 14.50
N GLU A 161 -0.94 21.97 15.71
CA GLU A 161 -1.02 20.79 16.58
C GLU A 161 -2.48 20.40 16.82
N ASP A 162 -2.81 19.13 16.58
CA ASP A 162 -4.13 18.56 16.82
C ASP A 162 -4.01 17.29 17.69
N PRO A 163 -4.10 17.41 19.02
CA PRO A 163 -4.00 16.27 19.94
C PRO A 163 -5.15 15.26 19.81
N SER A 164 -6.21 15.61 19.07
CA SER A 164 -7.33 14.69 18.82
C SER A 164 -7.12 13.81 17.59
N ASP A 165 -6.14 14.17 16.74
CA ASP A 165 -5.74 13.38 15.58
C ASP A 165 -4.71 12.31 15.98
N LEU A 166 -5.19 11.34 16.76
CA LEU A 166 -4.35 10.29 17.34
C LEU A 166 -3.87 9.30 16.27
N PRO A 167 -2.60 8.85 16.34
CA PRO A 167 -2.14 7.74 15.52
C PRO A 167 -2.99 6.50 15.78
N ASN A 168 -3.04 5.58 14.83
CA ASN A 168 -3.61 4.26 15.06
C ASN A 168 -2.78 3.25 14.27
N ASP A 169 -1.90 2.54 14.97
CA ASP A 169 -1.05 1.49 14.38
C ASP A 169 -1.76 0.13 14.26
N SER A 170 -3.07 0.10 14.55
CA SER A 170 -3.91 -1.10 14.59
C SER A 170 -3.39 -2.18 15.54
N ARG A 171 -2.56 -1.82 16.52
CA ARG A 171 -2.13 -2.72 17.58
C ARG A 171 -2.93 -2.42 18.83
N GLY A 172 -3.75 -3.37 19.26
CA GLY A 172 -4.53 -3.22 20.51
C GLY A 172 -3.69 -3.17 21.80
N CYS A 173 -2.35 -3.18 21.69
CA CYS A 173 -1.41 -3.23 22.80
C CYS A 173 -0.40 -2.08 22.83
N THR A 174 -0.75 -0.97 22.19
CA THR A 174 -0.04 0.31 22.20
C THR A 174 -1.01 1.41 22.60
N TYR A 175 -0.49 2.45 23.27
CA TYR A 175 -1.24 3.69 23.47
C TYR A 175 -1.19 4.50 22.18
N ASP A 176 -2.31 5.10 21.79
CA ASP A 176 -2.35 6.07 20.69
C ASP A 176 -2.27 7.48 21.27
N LEU A 177 -1.13 8.15 21.10
CA LEU A 177 -0.84 9.42 21.76
C LEU A 177 -0.20 10.44 20.81
N CYS A 178 -0.47 11.71 21.08
CA CYS A 178 0.22 12.85 20.48
C CYS A 178 1.04 13.57 21.56
N GLU A 179 2.34 13.72 21.35
CA GLU A 179 3.20 14.64 22.11
C GLU A 179 3.52 15.84 21.24
N GLY A 180 2.71 16.90 21.37
CA GLY A 180 2.73 18.03 20.44
C GLY A 180 2.34 17.58 19.03
N ASP A 181 3.26 17.75 18.09
CA ASP A 181 3.10 17.43 16.67
C ASP A 181 3.67 16.04 16.29
N THR A 182 4.08 15.27 17.30
CA THR A 182 4.73 13.96 17.15
C THR A 182 3.78 12.83 17.55
N PRO A 183 3.41 11.94 16.62
CA PRO A 183 2.66 10.72 16.92
C PRO A 183 3.52 9.71 17.66
N LEU A 184 3.00 9.14 18.75
CA LEU A 184 3.67 8.15 19.60
C LEU A 184 2.76 6.93 19.81
N THR A 185 3.36 5.74 19.74
CA THR A 185 2.68 4.46 20.03
C THR A 185 3.41 3.59 21.06
N PRO A 186 3.59 4.04 22.33
CA PRO A 186 4.29 3.25 23.33
C PRO A 186 3.48 2.00 23.72
N PRO A 187 4.12 0.88 24.06
CA PRO A 187 3.42 -0.35 24.42
C PRO A 187 2.69 -0.21 25.76
N PHE A 188 1.53 -0.87 25.87
CA PHE A 188 0.87 -1.09 27.16
C PHE A 188 1.73 -2.01 28.05
N PRO A 189 1.55 -1.95 29.39
CA PRO A 189 2.16 -2.90 30.30
C PRO A 189 1.75 -4.35 29.99
N GLU A 190 2.61 -5.30 30.34
CA GLU A 190 2.32 -6.74 30.25
C GLU A 190 1.05 -7.08 31.04
N LEU A 191 0.26 -8.03 30.52
CA LEU A 191 -1.03 -8.48 31.05
C LEU A 191 -2.15 -7.42 31.05
N HIS A 192 -1.92 -6.24 30.48
CA HIS A 192 -2.98 -5.26 30.25
C HIS A 192 -4.01 -5.83 29.26
N PRO A 193 -5.33 -5.63 29.46
CA PRO A 193 -6.33 -6.03 28.46
C PRO A 193 -6.05 -5.37 27.11
N CYS A 194 -6.25 -6.10 26.02
CA CYS A 194 -6.17 -5.49 24.69
C CYS A 194 -7.28 -4.43 24.51
N MET A 195 -6.96 -3.37 23.78
CA MET A 195 -7.87 -2.29 23.44
C MET A 195 -8.56 -2.55 22.09
N GLY A 196 -9.82 -2.12 21.94
CA GLY A 196 -10.65 -2.32 20.74
C GLY A 196 -11.53 -3.57 20.81
N ASP A 197 -11.79 -4.20 19.65
CA ASP A 197 -12.61 -5.41 19.54
C ASP A 197 -11.81 -6.71 19.81
N ALA A 198 -10.51 -6.60 20.10
CA ALA A 198 -9.65 -7.74 20.35
C ALA A 198 -9.81 -8.24 21.79
N ALA A 199 -10.24 -9.49 21.95
CA ALA A 199 -10.16 -10.20 23.23
C ALA A 199 -8.71 -10.65 23.46
N GLY A 200 -8.21 -10.50 24.69
CA GLY A 200 -6.86 -10.95 25.04
C GLY A 200 -6.13 -10.07 26.04
N ILE A 201 -4.83 -10.31 26.17
CA ILE A 201 -3.89 -9.59 27.02
C ILE A 201 -2.67 -9.15 26.22
N CYS A 202 -2.04 -8.07 26.65
CA CYS A 202 -0.82 -7.56 26.05
C CYS A 202 0.40 -8.30 26.55
N LEU A 203 1.20 -8.82 25.62
CA LEU A 203 2.53 -9.37 25.89
C LEU A 203 3.53 -8.85 24.87
N PHE A 204 4.65 -8.29 25.33
CA PHE A 204 5.68 -7.70 24.48
C PHE A 204 5.14 -6.68 23.45
N GLY A 205 4.09 -5.94 23.82
CA GLY A 205 3.41 -4.99 22.92
C GLY A 205 2.52 -5.61 21.84
N GLN A 206 2.23 -6.92 21.92
CA GLN A 206 1.30 -7.63 21.05
C GLN A 206 0.07 -8.11 21.82
N CYS A 207 -1.10 -8.07 21.18
CA CYS A 207 -2.30 -8.64 21.74
C CYS A 207 -2.33 -10.15 21.49
N VAL A 208 -2.37 -10.94 22.57
CA VAL A 208 -2.49 -12.40 22.51
C VAL A 208 -3.73 -12.87 23.27
N GLU A 209 -4.40 -13.88 22.75
CA GLU A 209 -5.59 -14.49 23.32
C GLU A 209 -5.25 -15.58 24.35
N CYS A 210 -4.02 -16.10 24.33
CA CYS A 210 -3.61 -17.27 25.09
C CYS A 210 -2.10 -17.32 25.34
N LEU A 211 -1.70 -18.16 26.30
CA LEU A 211 -0.31 -18.38 26.70
C LEU A 211 0.10 -19.83 26.39
N GLU A 212 1.31 -20.02 25.88
CA GLU A 212 1.81 -21.34 25.45
C GLU A 212 2.17 -22.28 26.63
N GLU A 213 2.34 -21.76 27.86
CA GLU A 213 2.73 -22.57 29.03
C GLU A 213 1.54 -23.27 29.73
N GLY A 214 0.87 -24.14 28.97
CA GLY A 214 0.15 -25.30 29.53
C GLY A 214 -1.26 -25.04 30.09
N VAL A 215 -1.78 -23.82 30.00
CA VAL A 215 -3.20 -23.54 30.25
C VAL A 215 -3.72 -22.76 29.06
N SER A 216 -4.21 -23.48 28.04
CA SER A 216 -5.00 -22.85 26.98
C SER A 216 -6.19 -22.16 27.64
N MET A 217 -6.13 -20.83 27.74
CA MET A 217 -7.28 -20.01 28.15
C MET A 217 -8.35 -19.95 27.05
N CYS A 218 -8.05 -20.55 25.90
CA CYS A 218 -9.00 -20.69 24.82
C CYS A 218 -10.12 -21.64 25.26
N GLY A 219 -11.32 -21.09 25.43
CA GLY A 219 -12.52 -21.87 25.71
C GLY A 219 -12.90 -22.77 24.54
N MET A 220 -13.84 -23.69 24.78
CA MET A 220 -14.45 -24.55 23.75
C MET A 220 -13.50 -25.50 22.99
N GLY A 221 -12.39 -25.91 23.64
CA GLY A 221 -11.45 -26.88 23.05
C GLY A 221 -10.52 -26.28 21.98
N LEU A 222 -10.53 -24.96 21.83
CA LEU A 222 -9.57 -24.22 21.01
C LEU A 222 -8.15 -24.33 21.59
N MET A 223 -7.15 -24.26 20.74
CA MET A 223 -5.74 -24.34 21.14
C MET A 223 -5.01 -23.01 20.96
N CYS A 224 -3.95 -22.84 21.74
CA CYS A 224 -3.07 -21.69 21.61
C CYS A 224 -1.95 -21.96 20.61
N LEU A 225 -1.94 -21.23 19.49
CA LEU A 225 -0.84 -21.24 18.54
C LEU A 225 -0.41 -19.81 18.28
N ALA A 226 0.86 -19.49 18.55
CA ALA A 226 1.42 -18.16 18.37
C ALA A 226 0.57 -17.05 19.03
N GLY A 227 0.05 -17.33 20.23
CA GLY A 227 -0.77 -16.39 21.00
C GLY A 227 -2.20 -16.18 20.48
N ARG A 228 -2.70 -17.02 19.58
CA ARG A 228 -4.10 -16.98 19.11
C ARG A 228 -4.85 -18.27 19.41
N CYS A 229 -6.14 -18.16 19.69
CA CYS A 229 -7.02 -19.30 19.86
C CYS A 229 -7.53 -19.79 18.50
N LEU A 230 -6.98 -20.90 18.02
CA LEU A 230 -7.38 -21.49 16.74
C LEU A 230 -8.25 -22.72 16.95
N LEU A 231 -9.13 -22.95 15.97
CA LEU A 231 -9.82 -24.23 15.85
C LEU A 231 -8.79 -25.33 15.67
N PRO A 232 -8.90 -26.45 16.39
CA PRO A 232 -7.98 -27.55 16.20
C PRO A 232 -8.19 -28.11 14.78
N ALA A 233 -7.09 -28.38 14.09
CA ALA A 233 -7.11 -28.72 12.68
C ALA A 233 -6.37 -30.04 12.47
N CYS A 234 -6.78 -30.81 11.46
CA CYS A 234 -6.18 -32.11 11.16
C CYS A 234 -4.73 -32.05 10.60
N ASN A 235 -4.05 -30.91 10.73
CA ASN A 235 -2.73 -30.64 10.16
C ASN A 235 -1.96 -29.64 11.02
N ASP A 236 -2.18 -29.67 12.33
CA ASP A 236 -1.60 -28.78 13.33
C ASP A 236 -0.45 -29.41 14.14
N LEU A 237 -0.02 -30.62 13.76
CA LEU A 237 1.05 -31.40 14.38
C LEU A 237 0.74 -31.88 15.81
N LEU A 238 -0.52 -31.80 16.24
CA LEU A 238 -0.94 -32.19 17.58
C LEU A 238 -2.09 -33.20 17.50
N LYS A 239 -1.98 -34.33 18.21
CA LYS A 239 -3.08 -35.31 18.30
C LYS A 239 -4.27 -34.74 19.08
N ASN A 240 -5.27 -34.22 18.39
CA ASN A 240 -6.44 -33.55 18.99
C ASN A 240 -7.74 -33.81 18.19
N ASN A 241 -8.87 -33.15 18.49
CA ASN A 241 -10.13 -33.23 17.71
C ASN A 241 -10.59 -34.62 17.21
N GLN A 242 -10.47 -35.65 18.06
CA GLN A 242 -10.82 -37.05 17.74
C GLN A 242 -9.91 -37.75 16.72
N GLU A 243 -8.77 -37.15 16.40
CA GLU A 243 -7.70 -37.82 15.68
C GLU A 243 -7.23 -39.09 16.38
N THR A 244 -7.04 -40.15 15.59
CA THR A 244 -6.52 -41.40 16.13
C THR A 244 -5.00 -41.41 16.14
N SER A 245 -4.36 -40.66 15.26
CA SER A 245 -2.94 -40.34 15.26
C SER A 245 -2.75 -38.87 14.90
N THR A 246 -1.62 -38.26 15.26
CA THR A 246 -1.34 -36.85 14.93
C THR A 246 -1.63 -36.55 13.47
N ASP A 247 -2.51 -35.57 13.22
CA ASP A 247 -2.92 -35.07 11.89
C ASP A 247 -3.69 -36.07 11.00
N CYS A 248 -4.26 -37.14 11.57
CA CYS A 248 -5.05 -38.10 10.79
C CYS A 248 -6.00 -38.99 11.62
N GLY A 249 -6.97 -39.56 10.92
CA GLY A 249 -7.97 -40.47 11.46
C GLY A 249 -9.05 -39.77 12.27
N GLY A 250 -10.10 -40.51 12.65
CA GLY A 250 -11.32 -39.91 13.17
C GLY A 250 -12.28 -39.44 12.05
N PRO A 251 -13.43 -38.87 12.42
CA PRO A 251 -14.51 -38.58 11.47
C PRO A 251 -14.25 -37.38 10.56
N ASP A 252 -13.49 -36.39 11.03
CA ASP A 252 -13.31 -35.10 10.37
C ASP A 252 -11.97 -34.98 9.62
N CYS A 253 -11.05 -35.92 9.83
CA CYS A 253 -9.71 -35.92 9.27
C CYS A 253 -9.52 -36.98 8.18
N LEU A 254 -8.49 -36.78 7.36
CA LEU A 254 -8.11 -37.78 6.36
C LEU A 254 -7.62 -39.07 7.04
N PRO A 255 -7.84 -40.25 6.41
CA PRO A 255 -7.34 -41.50 6.94
C PRO A 255 -5.81 -41.52 7.05
N CYS A 256 -5.34 -42.20 8.08
CA CYS A 256 -3.94 -42.40 8.40
C CYS A 256 -3.25 -43.39 7.47
N LYS A 257 -1.95 -43.14 7.25
CA LYS A 257 -1.04 -44.07 6.57
C LYS A 257 -0.81 -45.35 7.40
N PRO A 258 -0.39 -46.46 6.77
CA PRO A 258 0.03 -47.66 7.48
C PRO A 258 1.07 -47.36 8.58
N GLY A 259 0.95 -48.07 9.71
CA GLY A 259 1.82 -47.92 10.89
C GLY A 259 1.38 -46.86 11.91
N LEU A 260 0.38 -46.03 11.59
CA LEU A 260 -0.18 -45.04 12.50
C LEU A 260 -1.35 -45.60 13.31
N PHE A 261 -1.68 -44.93 14.42
CA PHE A 261 -2.74 -45.36 15.33
C PHE A 261 -4.13 -45.15 14.73
N CYS A 262 -5.02 -46.12 14.96
CA CYS A 262 -6.42 -46.12 14.54
C CYS A 262 -7.31 -46.70 15.63
N THR A 263 -8.59 -46.38 15.57
CA THR A 263 -9.63 -47.00 16.40
C THR A 263 -10.63 -47.79 15.57
N GLN A 264 -10.79 -47.43 14.30
CA GLN A 264 -11.66 -48.08 13.34
C GLN A 264 -11.05 -48.15 11.93
N ALA A 265 -11.61 -49.01 11.08
CA ALA A 265 -11.18 -49.24 9.70
C ALA A 265 -11.10 -47.94 8.86
N SER A 266 -12.07 -47.04 9.00
CA SER A 266 -12.11 -45.78 8.24
C SER A 266 -10.99 -44.81 8.61
N ASP A 267 -10.34 -45.00 9.75
CA ASP A 267 -9.19 -44.18 10.15
C ASP A 267 -7.95 -44.52 9.32
N CYS A 268 -7.97 -45.58 8.52
CA CYS A 268 -6.82 -46.05 7.76
C CYS A 268 -7.06 -45.94 6.27
N ILE A 269 -6.04 -45.49 5.52
CA ILE A 269 -6.08 -45.48 4.05
C ILE A 269 -6.30 -46.90 3.51
N SER A 270 -5.77 -47.92 4.21
CA SER A 270 -5.98 -49.33 3.86
C SER A 270 -7.40 -49.84 4.15
N GLY A 271 -8.19 -49.12 4.94
CA GLY A 271 -9.44 -49.66 5.48
C GLY A 271 -9.25 -50.75 6.52
N VAL A 272 -8.01 -51.03 6.96
CA VAL A 272 -7.70 -52.12 7.90
C VAL A 272 -7.02 -51.58 9.15
N CYS A 273 -7.77 -51.58 10.26
CA CYS A 273 -7.26 -51.27 11.58
C CYS A 273 -7.18 -52.55 12.42
N THR A 274 -5.96 -53.03 12.69
CA THR A 274 -5.72 -54.23 13.51
C THR A 274 -4.82 -53.91 14.67
N ALA A 275 -5.19 -54.35 15.88
CA ALA A 275 -4.47 -54.06 17.11
C ALA A 275 -4.21 -52.55 17.35
N GLY A 276 -5.14 -51.70 16.90
CA GLY A 276 -5.05 -50.24 17.04
C GLY A 276 -4.06 -49.56 16.09
N VAL A 277 -3.58 -50.27 15.05
CA VAL A 277 -2.63 -49.75 14.07
C VAL A 277 -3.12 -50.01 12.65
N CYS A 278 -2.98 -49.00 11.79
CA CYS A 278 -3.30 -49.12 10.37
C CYS A 278 -2.35 -50.11 9.69
N GLN A 279 -2.91 -51.14 9.08
CA GLN A 279 -2.11 -52.15 8.39
C GLN A 279 -1.76 -51.70 6.97
N VAL A 280 -0.67 -52.25 6.44
CA VAL A 280 -0.38 -52.15 5.01
C VAL A 280 -1.45 -52.98 4.26
N PRO A 281 -2.04 -52.46 3.17
CA PRO A 281 -2.92 -53.23 2.29
C PRO A 281 -2.30 -54.59 1.94
N THR A 282 -3.04 -55.67 2.12
CA THR A 282 -2.60 -57.01 1.70
C THR A 282 -3.68 -57.71 0.92
N HIS A 283 -3.26 -58.60 0.04
CA HIS A 283 -4.11 -59.37 -0.86
C HIS A 283 -4.96 -60.49 -0.25
N SER A 284 -5.23 -60.37 1.05
CA SER A 284 -5.96 -61.35 1.84
C SER A 284 -6.46 -60.73 3.16
N ASP A 285 -6.64 -59.41 3.18
CA ASP A 285 -7.10 -58.68 4.37
C ASP A 285 -8.62 -58.50 4.43
N GLY A 286 -9.35 -58.99 3.42
CA GLY A 286 -10.80 -59.05 3.40
C GLY A 286 -11.46 -57.74 2.97
N VAL A 287 -10.69 -56.75 2.49
CA VAL A 287 -11.23 -55.48 1.98
C VAL A 287 -10.59 -55.13 0.64
N LYS A 288 -11.39 -54.62 -0.29
CA LYS A 288 -10.86 -54.11 -1.57
C LYS A 288 -10.05 -52.85 -1.33
N ASN A 289 -8.73 -52.96 -1.35
CA ASN A 289 -7.79 -51.85 -1.14
C ASN A 289 -6.55 -51.98 -2.05
N GLY A 290 -5.61 -51.03 -1.97
CA GLY A 290 -4.36 -51.08 -2.74
C GLY A 290 -4.59 -51.21 -4.26
N ASP A 291 -3.96 -52.22 -4.87
CA ASP A 291 -4.02 -52.49 -6.32
C ASP A 291 -5.09 -53.53 -6.71
N GLU A 292 -6.03 -53.83 -5.82
CA GLU A 292 -7.05 -54.85 -6.06
C GLU A 292 -8.22 -54.34 -6.90
N THR A 293 -8.68 -55.16 -7.84
CA THR A 293 -9.88 -54.86 -8.64
C THR A 293 -11.14 -55.47 -8.03
N GLY A 294 -11.02 -56.57 -7.27
CA GLY A 294 -12.06 -57.14 -6.42
C GLY A 294 -11.62 -57.16 -4.95
N ILE A 295 -12.34 -57.84 -4.06
CA ILE A 295 -11.89 -58.03 -2.67
C ILE A 295 -10.81 -59.12 -2.69
N ASP A 296 -9.60 -58.82 -2.25
CA ASP A 296 -8.47 -59.77 -2.17
C ASP A 296 -8.08 -60.39 -3.54
N CYS A 297 -8.40 -59.75 -4.68
CA CYS A 297 -8.18 -60.29 -6.01
C CYS A 297 -7.97 -59.23 -7.11
N GLY A 298 -7.43 -59.67 -8.25
CA GLY A 298 -7.31 -58.89 -9.48
C GLY A 298 -6.14 -57.90 -9.53
N TYR A 299 -5.14 -58.11 -8.68
CA TYR A 299 -3.90 -57.33 -8.67
C TYR A 299 -2.80 -58.05 -9.48
N PRO A 300 -1.77 -57.32 -9.96
CA PRO A 300 -0.68 -57.90 -10.73
C PRO A 300 0.24 -58.77 -9.85
N GLY A 301 0.04 -60.09 -9.88
CA GLY A 301 0.85 -61.02 -9.06
C GLY A 301 0.81 -62.50 -9.46
N GLY A 302 -0.06 -62.89 -10.41
CA GLY A 302 -0.12 -64.24 -10.97
C GLY A 302 -1.52 -64.89 -10.89
N PRO A 303 -1.68 -66.08 -11.49
CA PRO A 303 -2.99 -66.73 -11.70
C PRO A 303 -3.68 -67.26 -10.43
N LEU A 304 -3.05 -67.17 -9.26
CA LEU A 304 -3.67 -67.54 -7.97
C LEU A 304 -4.55 -66.43 -7.39
N HIS A 305 -4.61 -65.28 -8.07
CA HIS A 305 -5.22 -64.05 -7.57
C HIS A 305 -6.26 -63.49 -8.54
N THR A 306 -6.72 -64.32 -9.47
CA THR A 306 -7.86 -63.97 -10.31
C THR A 306 -9.14 -63.99 -9.49
N CYS A 307 -9.97 -62.99 -9.69
CA CYS A 307 -11.30 -62.84 -9.16
C CYS A 307 -12.26 -63.91 -9.70
N GLU A 308 -13.20 -64.35 -8.86
CA GLU A 308 -14.26 -65.29 -9.24
C GLU A 308 -15.41 -64.53 -9.94
N ASP A 309 -16.38 -65.27 -10.47
CA ASP A 309 -17.51 -64.66 -11.19
C ASP A 309 -18.32 -63.73 -10.26
N GLY A 310 -18.59 -62.52 -10.72
CA GLY A 310 -19.31 -61.46 -10.00
C GLY A 310 -18.41 -60.49 -9.22
N ASP A 311 -17.13 -60.81 -9.03
CA ASP A 311 -16.17 -59.92 -8.40
C ASP A 311 -15.73 -58.79 -9.33
N GLY A 312 -15.13 -57.74 -8.77
CA GLY A 312 -14.68 -56.58 -9.52
C GLY A 312 -13.42 -56.85 -10.35
N CYS A 313 -13.38 -56.31 -11.56
CA CYS A 313 -12.24 -56.40 -12.49
C CYS A 313 -12.03 -55.09 -13.25
N SER A 314 -10.80 -54.87 -13.71
CA SER A 314 -10.47 -53.80 -14.66
C SER A 314 -10.17 -54.37 -16.05
N GLU A 315 -9.56 -55.54 -16.11
CA GLU A 315 -9.17 -56.23 -17.32
C GLU A 315 -9.53 -57.71 -17.26
N GLY A 316 -9.59 -58.38 -18.42
CA GLY A 316 -9.92 -59.80 -18.50
C GLY A 316 -8.98 -60.66 -17.65
N THR A 317 -7.69 -60.32 -17.58
CA THR A 317 -6.68 -61.05 -16.80
C THR A 317 -6.96 -61.09 -15.31
N ASP A 318 -7.78 -60.17 -14.80
CA ASP A 318 -8.16 -60.12 -13.39
C ASP A 318 -9.17 -61.22 -13.08
N CYS A 319 -9.88 -61.74 -14.08
CA CYS A 319 -10.93 -62.73 -13.93
C CYS A 319 -10.44 -64.14 -14.24
N LYS A 320 -10.91 -65.10 -13.45
CA LYS A 320 -10.65 -66.52 -13.72
C LYS A 320 -11.22 -66.98 -15.07
N SER A 321 -12.34 -66.39 -15.49
CA SER A 321 -12.94 -66.58 -16.81
C SER A 321 -12.19 -65.89 -17.94
N SER A 322 -11.23 -65.00 -17.62
CA SER A 322 -10.62 -64.08 -18.57
C SER A 322 -11.61 -63.05 -19.21
N VAL A 323 -12.83 -62.95 -18.69
CA VAL A 323 -13.90 -62.07 -19.21
C VAL A 323 -14.27 -61.04 -18.16
N CYS A 324 -13.76 -59.83 -18.34
CA CYS A 324 -14.18 -58.66 -17.58
C CYS A 324 -15.20 -57.86 -18.39
N TYR A 325 -16.43 -57.74 -17.89
CA TYR A 325 -17.50 -57.01 -18.56
C TYR A 325 -18.19 -56.04 -17.59
N LEU A 326 -18.26 -54.77 -17.99
CA LEU A 326 -18.81 -53.68 -17.16
C LEU A 326 -18.19 -53.58 -15.75
N GLY A 327 -16.91 -53.96 -15.62
CA GLY A 327 -16.18 -53.91 -14.35
C GLY A 327 -16.40 -55.13 -13.43
N TYR A 328 -17.04 -56.19 -13.94
CA TYR A 328 -17.28 -57.43 -13.19
C TYR A 328 -16.83 -58.66 -13.98
N CYS A 329 -16.33 -59.67 -13.27
CA CYS A 329 -15.99 -60.95 -13.85
C CYS A 329 -17.25 -61.70 -14.24
N ASN A 330 -17.41 -61.96 -15.54
CA ASN A 330 -18.53 -62.75 -16.02
C ASN A 330 -18.13 -64.23 -16.14
N PRO A 331 -19.08 -65.16 -15.94
CA PRO A 331 -18.82 -66.57 -16.19
C PRO A 331 -18.45 -66.83 -17.65
N PRO A 332 -17.65 -67.87 -17.93
CA PRO A 332 -17.30 -68.26 -19.30
C PRO A 332 -18.55 -68.62 -20.11
N THR A 333 -18.64 -68.18 -21.36
CA THR A 333 -19.75 -68.50 -22.28
C THR A 333 -19.23 -68.89 -23.65
N CYS A 334 -19.94 -69.75 -24.37
CA CYS A 334 -19.59 -70.18 -25.74
C CYS A 334 -19.77 -69.08 -26.81
N THR A 335 -19.79 -67.81 -26.42
CA THR A 335 -19.99 -66.65 -27.28
C THR A 335 -19.21 -65.42 -26.79
N ASP A 336 -18.29 -65.59 -25.84
CA ASP A 336 -17.49 -64.51 -25.26
C ASP A 336 -16.18 -64.26 -26.02
N SER A 337 -15.89 -65.06 -27.05
CA SER A 337 -14.70 -64.99 -27.90
C SER A 337 -13.38 -65.20 -27.16
N VAL A 338 -13.42 -65.79 -25.97
CA VAL A 338 -12.26 -66.10 -25.15
C VAL A 338 -12.21 -67.60 -24.91
N ARG A 339 -11.05 -68.23 -25.16
CA ARG A 339 -10.87 -69.64 -24.81
C ARG A 339 -10.71 -69.79 -23.30
N ASN A 340 -11.80 -70.14 -22.61
CA ASN A 340 -11.83 -70.26 -21.15
C ASN A 340 -12.60 -71.52 -20.70
N GLY A 341 -12.76 -71.69 -19.38
CA GLY A 341 -13.49 -72.84 -18.82
C GLY A 341 -12.92 -74.20 -19.24
N THR A 342 -13.72 -74.98 -19.99
CA THR A 342 -13.34 -76.30 -20.51
C THR A 342 -13.31 -76.36 -22.04
N GLU A 343 -13.25 -75.20 -22.69
CA GLU A 343 -13.21 -75.07 -24.14
C GLU A 343 -11.86 -75.51 -24.75
N THR A 344 -11.91 -76.13 -25.93
CA THR A 344 -10.70 -76.56 -26.65
C THR A 344 -10.20 -75.51 -27.65
N GLY A 345 -11.04 -74.57 -28.05
CA GLY A 345 -10.73 -73.37 -28.81
C GLY A 345 -11.66 -72.21 -28.38
N PRO A 346 -11.45 -70.96 -28.84
CA PRO A 346 -12.33 -69.85 -28.47
C PRO A 346 -13.78 -70.17 -28.86
N ASP A 347 -14.70 -70.11 -27.90
CA ASP A 347 -16.14 -70.38 -28.06
C ASP A 347 -16.48 -71.81 -28.57
N CYS A 348 -15.55 -72.77 -28.48
CA CYS A 348 -15.75 -74.10 -29.08
C CYS A 348 -15.10 -75.27 -28.33
N GLY A 349 -15.77 -76.42 -28.41
CA GLY A 349 -15.38 -77.69 -27.79
C GLY A 349 -15.63 -77.75 -26.29
N GLY A 350 -15.48 -78.94 -25.71
CA GLY A 350 -15.92 -79.22 -24.34
C GLY A 350 -17.45 -79.09 -24.21
N PRO A 351 -17.98 -78.18 -23.37
CA PRO A 351 -19.42 -77.93 -23.22
C PRO A 351 -20.02 -77.10 -24.37
N CYS A 352 -19.19 -76.51 -25.24
CA CYS A 352 -19.58 -75.67 -26.36
C CYS A 352 -19.70 -76.47 -27.68
N PRO A 353 -20.31 -75.88 -28.73
CA PRO A 353 -20.36 -76.51 -30.05
C PRO A 353 -18.96 -76.98 -30.52
N PRO A 354 -18.85 -78.10 -31.25
CA PRO A 354 -17.56 -78.62 -31.67
C PRO A 354 -16.81 -77.60 -32.53
N CYS A 355 -15.49 -77.49 -32.31
CA CYS A 355 -14.64 -76.64 -33.12
C CYS A 355 -14.69 -77.08 -34.59
N GLN A 356 -14.96 -76.14 -35.48
CA GLN A 356 -14.89 -76.37 -36.92
C GLN A 356 -13.44 -76.20 -37.36
N ASN A 357 -12.91 -77.19 -38.08
CA ASN A 357 -11.54 -77.20 -38.62
C ASN A 357 -11.33 -76.11 -39.67
#